data_AF-A0A7S1BSP8-F1
#
_entry.id   AF-A0A7S1BSP8-F1
#
_cell.length_a   1.000
_cell.length_b   1.000
_cell.length_c   1.000
_cell.angle_alpha   90.00
_cell.angle_beta   90.00
_cell.angle_gamma   90.00
#
_symmetry.space_group_name_H-M   'P 1'
#
loop_
_entity.id
_entity.type
_entity.pdbx_description
1 polymer ?
#
loop_
_entity_poly.entity_id
_entity_poly.type
_entity_poly.pdbx_seq_one_letter_code
_entity_poly.pdbx_strand_id
1 'polypeptide(L)'
;MHKRIPKRGFNNKKHADPMIPIAVAKIQDYIDMGRLIPPTTRPINMLDLVESGLTKMSKIKHGCKLLSGKKLPPGADPPVRSAINIEISRASASAIRAIEEAGGTVTTVHYNRLALKALLKPHRFDVIPRRAAPPPKLLPYYTSYEKRGYLSPEVQIRNKLGIDRNKILRVKNNTETGKELG
;
A
#
# COMPACT_ATOMS: atom_id res chain seq x y z
N MET A 1 -9.50 -23.53 -36.53
CA MET A 1 -10.34 -23.71 -35.32
C MET A 1 -10.87 -22.39 -34.69
N HIS A 2 -10.50 -21.19 -35.17
CA HIS A 2 -10.95 -19.90 -34.59
C HIS A 2 -12.33 -19.38 -35.06
N LYS A 3 -12.90 -19.92 -36.14
CA LYS A 3 -14.22 -19.49 -36.67
C LYS A 3 -15.42 -20.25 -36.09
N ARG A 4 -15.19 -21.34 -35.34
CA ARG A 4 -16.24 -22.20 -34.76
C ARG A 4 -16.65 -21.77 -33.35
N ILE A 5 -15.84 -20.96 -32.68
CA ILE A 5 -16.10 -20.50 -31.31
C ILE A 5 -16.86 -19.16 -31.39
N PRO A 6 -18.01 -19.00 -30.70
CA PRO A 6 -18.73 -17.74 -30.69
C PRO A 6 -17.88 -16.63 -30.08
N LYS A 7 -18.05 -15.39 -30.56
CA LYS A 7 -17.38 -14.22 -29.98
C LYS A 7 -17.93 -13.98 -28.57
N ARG A 8 -17.19 -14.42 -27.56
CA ARG A 8 -17.38 -13.98 -26.16
C ARG A 8 -16.68 -12.63 -25.98
N GLY A 9 -17.22 -11.77 -25.11
CA GLY A 9 -16.69 -10.41 -24.88
C GLY A 9 -15.16 -10.35 -24.85
N PHE A 10 -14.59 -9.40 -25.59
CA PHE A 10 -13.15 -9.32 -25.82
C PHE A 10 -12.36 -9.06 -24.52
N ASN A 11 -11.13 -9.58 -24.46
CA ASN A 11 -10.22 -9.32 -23.34
C ASN A 11 -9.84 -7.83 -23.30
N ASN A 12 -10.28 -7.13 -22.25
CA ASN A 12 -10.03 -5.71 -22.06
C ASN A 12 -8.60 -5.39 -21.56
N LYS A 13 -7.58 -5.87 -22.28
CA LYS A 13 -6.17 -5.68 -21.90
C LYS A 13 -5.71 -4.22 -22.01
N LYS A 14 -6.31 -3.44 -22.91
CA LYS A 14 -5.92 -2.04 -23.18
C LYS A 14 -6.33 -1.09 -22.06
N HIS A 15 -7.45 -1.35 -21.38
CA HIS A 15 -7.94 -0.54 -20.26
C HIS A 15 -7.67 -1.20 -18.89
N ALA A 16 -6.92 -2.31 -18.88
CA ALA A 16 -6.44 -2.88 -17.63
C ALA A 16 -5.33 -1.98 -17.06
N ASP A 17 -5.36 -1.78 -15.74
CA ASP A 17 -4.30 -1.09 -14.99
C ASP A 17 -3.47 -2.12 -14.21
N PRO A 18 -2.58 -2.90 -14.87
CA PRO A 18 -1.77 -3.90 -14.20
C PRO A 18 -0.76 -3.21 -13.28
N MET A 19 -0.84 -3.56 -12.00
CA MET A 19 0.13 -3.14 -10.98
C MET A 19 1.19 -4.22 -10.80
N ILE A 20 2.42 -3.82 -10.45
CA ILE A 20 3.48 -4.78 -10.18
C ILE A 20 3.19 -5.50 -8.85
N PRO A 21 3.13 -6.84 -8.82
CA PRO A 21 3.05 -7.57 -7.56
C PRO A 21 4.41 -7.54 -6.84
N ILE A 22 4.42 -7.12 -5.58
CA ILE A 22 5.60 -7.14 -4.70
C ILE A 22 5.26 -7.96 -3.47
N ALA A 23 6.07 -8.98 -3.19
CA ALA A 23 5.92 -9.82 -2.01
C ALA A 23 6.54 -9.13 -0.78
N VAL A 24 5.88 -9.18 0.38
CA VAL A 24 6.43 -8.56 1.61
C VAL A 24 7.74 -9.23 2.05
N ALA A 25 7.82 -10.57 1.95
CA ALA A 25 9.05 -11.30 2.23
C ALA A 25 10.25 -10.77 1.42
N LYS A 26 10.03 -10.43 0.15
CA LYS A 26 11.09 -9.87 -0.70
C LYS A 26 11.55 -8.48 -0.22
N ILE A 27 10.65 -7.70 0.38
CA ILE A 27 11.01 -6.40 0.96
C ILE A 27 11.90 -6.64 2.19
N GLN A 28 11.52 -7.59 3.05
CA GLN A 28 12.35 -7.98 4.20
C GLN A 28 13.73 -8.47 3.76
N ASP A 29 13.82 -9.36 2.76
CA ASP A 29 15.10 -9.83 2.22
C ASP A 29 16.01 -8.67 1.80
N TYR A 30 15.45 -7.62 1.20
CA TYR A 30 16.23 -6.45 0.76
C TYR A 30 16.67 -5.55 1.92
N ILE A 31 15.90 -5.52 3.01
CA ILE A 31 16.28 -4.85 4.26
C ILE A 31 17.41 -5.63 4.93
N ASP A 32 17.27 -6.96 5.03
CA ASP A 32 18.27 -7.85 5.62
C ASP A 32 19.61 -7.78 4.84
N MET A 33 19.55 -7.65 3.51
CA MET A 33 20.73 -7.42 2.66
C MET A 33 21.32 -6.00 2.77
N GLY A 34 20.67 -5.07 3.47
CA GLY A 34 21.09 -3.67 3.55
C GLY A 34 20.90 -2.87 2.26
N ARG A 35 20.18 -3.41 1.26
CA ARG A 35 19.91 -2.73 -0.02
C ARG A 35 18.76 -1.75 0.06
N LEU A 36 17.80 -2.02 0.94
CA LEU A 36 16.68 -1.15 1.24
C LEU A 36 16.80 -0.68 2.68
N ILE A 37 17.05 0.60 2.87
CA ILE A 37 17.16 1.21 4.20
C ILE A 37 15.84 1.95 4.48
N PRO A 38 15.02 1.50 5.45
CA PRO A 38 13.78 2.17 5.80
C PRO A 38 14.05 3.60 6.32
N PRO A 39 13.41 4.64 5.77
CA PRO A 39 13.55 6.00 6.28
C PRO A 39 12.85 6.15 7.63
N THR A 40 13.48 6.85 8.57
CA THR A 40 12.91 7.09 9.92
C THR A 40 11.78 8.12 9.92
N THR A 41 11.84 9.10 9.02
CA THR A 41 10.92 10.26 9.02
C THR A 41 9.67 10.06 8.16
N ARG A 42 9.70 9.12 7.21
CA ARG A 42 8.62 8.90 6.24
C ARG A 42 8.45 7.40 5.97
N PRO A 43 7.28 6.95 5.51
CA PRO A 43 7.12 5.56 5.07
C PRO A 43 7.96 5.26 3.82
N ILE A 44 8.24 3.97 3.62
CA ILE A 44 8.84 3.43 2.40
C ILE A 44 7.89 3.66 1.23
N ASN A 45 8.37 4.32 0.19
CA ASN A 45 7.64 4.66 -1.01
C ASN A 45 8.07 3.80 -2.20
N MET A 46 7.34 3.89 -3.31
CA MET A 46 7.72 3.20 -4.56
C MET A 46 9.07 3.66 -5.13
N LEU A 47 9.53 4.88 -4.81
CA LEU A 47 10.86 5.35 -5.20
C LEU A 47 11.96 4.53 -4.51
N ASP A 48 11.85 4.30 -3.20
CA ASP A 48 12.82 3.52 -2.43
C ASP A 48 12.90 2.06 -2.94
N LEU A 49 11.76 1.50 -3.36
CA LEU A 49 11.70 0.17 -3.98
C LEU A 49 12.38 0.10 -5.36
N VAL A 50 12.50 1.24 -6.04
CA VAL A 50 13.24 1.36 -7.30
C VAL A 50 14.73 1.58 -7.02
N GLU A 51 15.07 2.46 -6.08
CA GLU A 51 16.45 2.79 -5.70
C GLU A 51 17.18 1.59 -5.09
N SER A 52 16.50 0.80 -4.26
CA SER A 52 17.02 -0.48 -3.73
C SER A 52 17.24 -1.56 -4.80
N GLY A 53 16.71 -1.36 -6.01
CA GLY A 53 16.75 -2.32 -7.11
C GLY A 53 15.70 -3.43 -7.03
N LEU A 54 14.77 -3.38 -6.07
CA LEU A 54 13.73 -4.40 -5.88
C LEU A 54 12.76 -4.46 -7.07
N THR A 55 12.51 -3.30 -7.70
CA THR A 55 11.76 -3.17 -8.95
C THR A 55 12.43 -2.21 -9.93
N LYS A 56 12.17 -2.41 -11.23
CA LYS A 56 12.62 -1.48 -12.27
C LYS A 56 11.60 -0.36 -12.44
N MET A 57 12.06 0.88 -12.48
CA MET A 57 11.23 2.07 -12.72
C MET A 57 10.31 1.94 -13.95
N SER A 58 10.82 1.39 -15.05
CA SER A 58 10.07 1.22 -16.31
C SER A 58 8.86 0.30 -16.20
N LYS A 59 8.84 -0.59 -15.19
CA LYS A 59 7.72 -1.49 -14.93
C LYS A 59 6.59 -0.81 -14.16
N ILE A 60 6.86 0.25 -13.39
CA ILE A 60 5.86 0.90 -12.51
C ILE A 60 5.03 1.88 -13.35
N LYS A 61 4.08 1.35 -14.12
CA LYS A 61 3.19 2.15 -14.96
C LYS A 61 1.91 2.59 -14.23
N HIS A 62 1.33 1.69 -13.44
CA HIS A 62 0.09 1.91 -12.68
C HIS A 62 0.30 1.79 -11.17
N GLY A 63 1.55 1.74 -10.72
CA GLY A 63 1.91 1.55 -9.32
C GLY A 63 2.21 0.09 -8.96
N CYS A 64 2.28 -0.17 -7.66
CA CYS A 64 2.66 -1.45 -7.08
C CYS A 64 1.55 -2.01 -6.20
N LYS A 65 1.42 -3.33 -6.19
CA LYS A 65 0.50 -4.07 -5.34
C LYS A 65 1.29 -4.96 -4.39
N LEU A 66 1.13 -4.71 -3.09
CA LEU A 66 1.71 -5.51 -2.04
C LEU A 66 0.95 -6.83 -1.88
N LEU A 67 1.69 -7.93 -1.79
CA LEU A 67 1.21 -9.29 -1.61
C LEU A 67 1.96 -9.93 -0.44
N SER A 68 1.31 -10.80 0.32
CA SER A 68 1.98 -11.53 1.42
C SER A 68 3.04 -12.52 0.90
N GLY A 69 2.98 -12.91 -0.37
CA GLY A 69 3.89 -13.89 -0.99
C GLY A 69 3.24 -15.26 -1.16
N LYS A 70 4.07 -16.30 -1.35
CA LYS A 70 3.60 -17.69 -1.33
C LYS A 70 3.30 -18.11 0.11
N LYS A 71 2.35 -19.03 0.30
CA LYS A 71 2.09 -19.63 1.61
C LYS A 71 3.35 -20.34 2.06
N LEU A 72 3.92 -19.90 3.18
CA LEU A 72 5.08 -20.54 3.78
C LEU A 72 4.68 -21.93 4.32
N PRO A 73 5.61 -22.90 4.33
CA PRO A 73 5.38 -24.18 4.98
C PRO A 73 5.16 -23.98 6.49
N PRO A 74 4.42 -24.89 7.15
CA PRO A 74 4.25 -24.84 8.59
C PRO A 74 5.61 -24.91 9.29
N GLY A 75 5.84 -24.02 10.25
CA GLY A 75 7.11 -23.93 11.00
C GLY A 75 8.16 -22.99 10.40
N ALA A 76 7.90 -22.34 9.26
CA ALA A 76 8.80 -21.32 8.73
C ALA A 76 8.61 -19.96 9.43
N ASP A 77 9.67 -19.15 9.38
CA ASP A 77 9.68 -17.80 9.96
C ASP A 77 8.55 -16.92 9.40
N PRO A 78 8.07 -15.95 10.20
CA PRO A 78 7.13 -14.97 9.71
C PRO A 78 7.73 -14.22 8.50
N PRO A 79 6.90 -13.90 7.48
CA PRO A 79 7.36 -13.24 6.26
C PRO A 79 7.87 -11.81 6.49
N VAL A 80 7.60 -11.24 7.68
CA VAL A 80 8.02 -9.91 8.08
C VAL A 80 8.57 -10.03 9.50
N ARG A 81 9.80 -9.56 9.70
CA ARG A 81 10.49 -9.63 11.00
C ARG A 81 10.69 -8.25 11.60
N SER A 82 10.83 -7.23 10.75
CA SER A 82 11.04 -5.85 11.15
C SER A 82 9.75 -5.04 11.05
N ALA A 83 9.60 -4.01 11.88
CA ALA A 83 8.50 -3.06 11.75
C ALA A 83 8.67 -2.23 10.46
N ILE A 84 7.80 -2.46 9.47
CA ILE A 84 7.87 -1.80 8.16
C ILE A 84 6.70 -0.83 8.00
N ASN A 85 7.01 0.45 7.83
CA ASN A 85 6.04 1.47 7.45
C ASN A 85 6.09 1.69 5.94
N ILE A 86 4.99 1.40 5.22
CA ILE A 86 4.98 1.41 3.75
C ILE A 86 3.77 2.17 3.19
N GLU A 87 4.04 3.01 2.19
CA GLU A 87 3.05 3.69 1.36
C GLU A 87 3.10 3.11 -0.06
N ILE A 88 1.99 2.51 -0.51
CA ILE A 88 1.93 1.80 -1.79
C ILE A 88 0.57 1.97 -2.48
N SER A 89 0.43 1.58 -3.75
CA SER A 89 -0.83 1.80 -4.47
C SER A 89 -1.96 0.89 -4.00
N ARG A 90 -1.68 -0.41 -3.83
CA ARG A 90 -2.65 -1.39 -3.32
C ARG A 90 -1.96 -2.42 -2.44
N ALA A 91 -2.74 -3.03 -1.55
CA ALA A 91 -2.27 -4.16 -0.74
C ALA A 91 -3.34 -5.26 -0.66
N SER A 92 -2.91 -6.51 -0.52
CA SER A 92 -3.80 -7.61 -0.14
C SER A 92 -4.05 -7.60 1.37
N ALA A 93 -5.23 -8.09 1.79
CA ALA A 93 -5.57 -8.17 3.22
C ALA A 93 -4.55 -9.01 4.00
N SER A 94 -4.06 -10.10 3.40
CA SER A 94 -3.00 -10.93 3.97
C SER A 94 -1.67 -10.19 4.14
N ALA A 95 -1.31 -9.28 3.22
CA ALA A 95 -0.09 -8.50 3.32
C ALA A 95 -0.20 -7.43 4.41
N ILE A 96 -1.37 -6.77 4.51
CA ILE A 96 -1.65 -5.79 5.57
C ILE A 96 -1.51 -6.45 6.93
N ARG A 97 -2.16 -7.60 7.14
CA ARG A 97 -2.05 -8.35 8.39
C ARG A 97 -0.62 -8.71 8.73
N ALA A 98 0.14 -9.27 7.78
CA ALA A 98 1.52 -9.68 8.04
C ALA A 98 2.42 -8.50 8.47
N ILE A 99 2.22 -7.31 7.90
CA ILE A 99 2.98 -6.11 8.29
C ILE A 99 2.53 -5.59 9.66
N GLU A 100 1.22 -5.54 9.92
CA GLU A 100 0.68 -5.07 11.20
C GLU A 100 1.02 -6.02 12.35
N GLU A 101 1.04 -7.34 12.10
CA GLU A 101 1.49 -8.36 13.06
C GLU A 101 2.98 -8.17 13.44
N ALA A 102 3.81 -7.68 12.51
CA ALA A 102 5.20 -7.30 12.76
C ALA A 102 5.37 -5.89 13.35
N GLY A 103 4.28 -5.19 13.69
CA GLY A 103 4.31 -3.84 14.27
C GLY A 103 4.56 -2.71 13.26
N GLY A 104 4.44 -2.99 11.96
CA GLY A 104 4.53 -1.99 10.89
C GLY A 104 3.17 -1.35 10.56
N THR A 105 3.19 -0.39 9.64
CA THR A 105 1.97 0.28 9.14
C THR A 105 1.89 0.29 7.62
N VAL A 106 0.69 0.10 7.09
CA VAL A 106 0.42 0.20 5.65
C VAL A 106 -0.48 1.40 5.39
N THR A 107 -0.16 2.16 4.34
CA THR A 107 -1.05 3.18 3.76
C THR A 107 -1.20 2.92 2.27
N THR A 108 -2.43 2.78 1.79
CA THR A 108 -2.69 2.69 0.35
C THR A 108 -3.04 4.05 -0.23
N VAL A 109 -2.26 4.48 -1.23
CA VAL A 109 -2.36 5.80 -1.86
C VAL A 109 -2.61 5.68 -3.35
N HIS A 110 -3.57 6.46 -3.85
CA HIS A 110 -3.80 6.55 -5.28
C HIS A 110 -2.75 7.46 -5.93
N TYR A 111 -2.11 6.94 -6.98
CA TYR A 111 -1.22 7.72 -7.81
C TYR A 111 -1.71 7.74 -9.26
N ASN A 112 -2.07 8.94 -9.74
CA ASN A 112 -2.26 9.18 -11.17
C ASN A 112 -0.91 9.04 -11.91
N ARG A 113 -0.90 8.83 -13.22
CA ARG A 113 0.30 8.72 -14.07
C ARG A 113 1.25 9.91 -13.88
N LEU A 114 0.72 11.13 -13.78
CA LEU A 114 1.54 12.33 -13.53
C LEU A 114 2.17 12.29 -12.13
N ALA A 115 1.40 11.90 -11.12
CA ALA A 115 1.87 11.78 -9.74
C ALA A 115 2.92 10.66 -9.59
N LEU A 116 2.77 9.52 -10.27
CA LEU A 116 3.78 8.46 -10.31
C LEU A 116 5.08 8.96 -10.95
N LYS A 117 5.00 9.71 -12.05
CA LYS A 117 6.18 10.31 -12.66
C LYS A 117 6.87 11.28 -11.71
N ALA A 118 6.12 12.14 -11.03
CA ALA A 118 6.66 13.08 -10.05
C ALA A 118 7.31 12.36 -8.86
N LEU A 119 6.72 11.27 -8.38
CA LEU A 119 7.30 10.45 -7.31
C LEU A 119 8.59 9.76 -7.75
N LEU A 120 8.60 9.11 -8.92
CA LEU A 120 9.73 8.30 -9.38
C LEU A 120 10.87 9.13 -10.01
N LYS A 121 10.56 10.31 -10.54
CA LYS A 121 11.51 11.20 -11.21
C LYS A 121 11.28 12.65 -10.78
N PRO A 122 11.55 13.00 -9.52
CA PRO A 122 11.34 14.35 -9.01
C PRO A 122 12.18 15.39 -9.78
N HIS A 123 13.41 15.05 -10.18
CA HIS A 123 14.32 15.91 -10.95
C HIS A 123 13.80 16.36 -12.34
N ARG A 124 12.69 15.78 -12.84
CA ARG A 124 12.09 16.18 -14.12
C ARG A 124 11.02 17.26 -13.99
N PHE A 125 10.71 17.67 -12.76
CA PHE A 125 9.66 18.63 -12.49
C PHE A 125 10.27 19.82 -11.75
N ASP A 126 10.11 21.01 -12.29
CA ASP A 126 10.51 22.25 -11.61
C ASP A 126 9.62 22.50 -10.39
N VAL A 127 8.31 22.24 -10.55
CA VAL A 127 7.31 22.29 -9.48
C VAL A 127 6.59 20.94 -9.42
N ILE A 128 6.59 20.33 -8.23
CA ILE A 128 5.94 19.04 -8.02
C ILE A 128 4.42 19.24 -8.13
N PRO A 129 3.74 18.58 -9.08
CA PRO A 129 2.30 18.75 -9.25
C PRO A 129 1.53 18.15 -8.08
N ARG A 130 0.41 18.78 -7.72
CA ARG A 130 -0.51 18.24 -6.72
C ARG A 130 -1.08 16.90 -7.20
N ARG A 131 -1.15 15.91 -6.30
CA ARG A 131 -1.73 14.59 -6.60
C ARG A 131 -3.22 14.74 -6.90
N ALA A 132 -3.66 14.17 -8.02
CA ALA A 132 -5.09 14.12 -8.37
C ALA A 132 -5.83 13.10 -7.51
N ALA A 133 -7.09 13.39 -7.19
CA ALA A 133 -7.98 12.46 -6.51
C ALA A 133 -8.17 11.16 -7.32
N PRO A 134 -8.48 10.03 -6.65
CA PRO A 134 -8.83 8.80 -7.35
C PRO A 134 -10.10 8.98 -8.18
N PRO A 135 -10.22 8.31 -9.35
CA PRO A 135 -11.45 8.32 -10.11
C PRO A 135 -12.60 7.70 -9.28
N PRO A 136 -13.87 8.07 -9.53
CA PRO A 136 -15.02 7.61 -8.74
C PRO A 136 -15.10 6.08 -8.57
N LYS A 137 -14.71 5.31 -9.59
CA LYS A 137 -14.66 3.84 -9.55
C LYS A 137 -13.70 3.29 -8.47
N LEU A 138 -12.60 4.00 -8.21
CA LEU A 138 -11.58 3.58 -7.24
C LEU A 138 -11.76 4.24 -5.88
N LEU A 139 -12.57 5.30 -5.79
CA LEU A 139 -12.78 6.06 -4.56
C LEU A 139 -13.20 5.16 -3.37
N PRO A 140 -14.14 4.20 -3.50
CA PRO A 140 -14.51 3.32 -2.38
C PRO A 140 -13.33 2.52 -1.81
N TYR A 141 -12.34 2.16 -2.65
CA TYR A 141 -11.15 1.44 -2.19
C TYR A 141 -10.27 2.32 -1.29
N TYR A 142 -10.06 3.58 -1.67
CA TYR A 142 -9.17 4.49 -0.95
C TYR A 142 -9.83 5.20 0.24
N THR A 143 -11.15 5.16 0.35
CA THR A 143 -11.89 5.63 1.53
C THR A 143 -12.03 4.55 2.61
N SER A 144 -11.92 3.27 2.23
CA SER A 144 -12.09 2.15 3.17
C SER A 144 -10.89 1.96 4.11
N TYR A 145 -11.18 1.81 5.41
CA TYR A 145 -10.16 1.46 6.41
C TYR A 145 -9.60 0.06 6.20
N GLU A 146 -10.39 -0.91 5.75
CA GLU A 146 -9.92 -2.29 5.53
C GLU A 146 -8.75 -2.38 4.57
N LYS A 147 -8.71 -1.47 3.60
CA LYS A 147 -7.65 -1.39 2.59
C LYS A 147 -6.56 -0.41 3.00
N ARG A 148 -6.66 0.16 4.22
CA ARG A 148 -5.82 1.23 4.76
C ARG A 148 -5.72 2.41 3.79
N GLY A 149 -6.85 2.75 3.18
CA GLY A 149 -6.93 3.82 2.21
C GLY A 149 -6.65 5.18 2.84
N TYR A 150 -5.82 5.99 2.18
CA TYR A 150 -5.39 7.30 2.69
C TYR A 150 -6.53 8.33 2.82
N LEU A 151 -7.68 8.12 2.17
CA LEU A 151 -8.87 8.97 2.32
C LEU A 151 -9.76 8.53 3.48
N SER A 152 -9.45 7.40 4.13
CA SER A 152 -10.16 6.96 5.32
C SER A 152 -9.88 7.89 6.50
N PRO A 153 -10.91 8.38 7.22
CA PRO A 153 -10.72 9.27 8.38
C PRO A 153 -9.77 8.67 9.42
N GLU A 154 -9.88 7.37 9.69
CA GLU A 154 -9.06 6.66 10.67
C GLU A 154 -7.58 6.64 10.26
N VAL A 155 -7.30 6.42 8.97
CA VAL A 155 -5.93 6.45 8.43
C VAL A 155 -5.37 7.87 8.44
N GLN A 156 -6.19 8.88 8.13
CA GLN A 156 -5.77 10.28 8.19
C GLN A 156 -5.42 10.71 9.61
N ILE A 157 -6.24 10.33 10.59
CA ILE A 157 -5.98 10.59 12.00
C ILE A 157 -4.67 9.90 12.42
N ARG A 158 -4.50 8.61 12.08
CA ARG A 158 -3.27 7.87 12.35
C ARG A 158 -2.05 8.58 11.75
N ASN A 159 -2.11 8.97 10.48
CA ASN A 159 -0.97 9.58 9.78
C ASN A 159 -0.67 11.01 10.27
N LYS A 160 -1.68 11.76 10.73
CA LYS A 160 -1.50 13.16 11.20
C LYS A 160 -1.10 13.25 12.67
N LEU A 161 -1.68 12.39 13.52
CA LEU A 161 -1.53 12.46 14.97
C LEU A 161 -0.71 11.30 15.57
N GLY A 162 -0.37 10.28 14.78
CA GLY A 162 0.30 9.07 15.28
C GLY A 162 -0.58 8.23 16.23
N ILE A 163 -1.90 8.43 16.21
CA ILE A 163 -2.84 7.76 17.12
C ILE A 163 -3.50 6.58 16.39
N ASP A 164 -3.27 5.36 16.89
CA ASP A 164 -3.87 4.15 16.34
C ASP A 164 -5.36 4.01 16.68
N ARG A 165 -6.09 3.34 15.78
CA ARG A 165 -7.54 3.08 15.92
C ARG A 165 -7.90 2.40 17.24
N ASN A 166 -7.09 1.46 17.71
CA ASN A 166 -7.33 0.77 18.98
C ASN A 166 -7.24 1.73 20.19
N LYS A 167 -6.40 2.76 20.10
CA LYS A 167 -6.32 3.82 21.11
C LYS A 167 -7.57 4.71 21.05
N ILE A 168 -8.06 5.03 19.86
CA ILE A 168 -9.30 5.82 19.65
C ILE A 168 -10.53 5.06 20.17
N LEU A 169 -10.67 3.78 19.83
CA LEU A 169 -11.79 2.95 20.26
C LEU A 169 -11.81 2.75 21.79
N ARG A 170 -10.63 2.56 22.41
CA ARG A 170 -10.51 2.52 23.88
C ARG A 170 -10.98 3.82 24.54
N VAL A 171 -10.63 4.98 23.98
CA VAL A 171 -11.09 6.28 24.50
C VAL A 171 -12.61 6.41 24.40
N LYS A 172 -13.20 6.05 23.26
CA LYS A 172 -14.67 6.12 23.07
C LYS A 172 -15.43 5.25 24.06
N ASN A 173 -15.01 4.00 24.23
CA ASN A 173 -15.65 3.07 25.15
C ASN A 173 -15.59 3.55 26.61
N ASN A 174 -14.47 4.15 27.03
CA ASN A 174 -14.33 4.71 28.38
C ASN A 174 -15.15 5.98 28.60
N THR A 175 -15.35 6.81 27.57
CA THR A 175 -16.21 8.00 27.66
C THR A 175 -17.70 7.67 27.68
N GLU A 176 -18.10 6.56 27.08
CA GLU A 176 -19.50 6.10 27.09
C GLU A 176 -19.87 5.47 28.44
N THR A 177 -18.97 4.68 29.04
CA THR A 177 -19.18 4.12 30.40
C THR A 177 -19.17 5.17 31.50
N GLY A 178 -18.38 6.24 31.36
CA GLY A 178 -18.36 7.36 32.32
C GLY A 178 -19.61 8.26 32.27
N LYS A 179 -20.48 8.09 31.26
CA LYS A 179 -21.69 8.89 31.08
C LYS A 179 -22.97 8.21 31.59
N GLU A 180 -22.90 6.92 31.92
CA GLU A 180 -24.01 6.14 32.50
C GLU A 180 -23.95 6.04 34.04
N LEU A 181 -22.90 6.59 34.66
CA LEU A 181 -22.64 6.53 36.12
C LEU A 181 -22.74 7.89 36.84
N GLY A 182 -23.31 8.91 36.19
CA GLY A 182 -23.56 10.23 36.77
C GLY A 182 -24.91 10.77 36.36
#